data_AF-R4T0F0-F1
#
_entry.id   AF-R4T0F0-F1
#
_cell.length_a   1.000
_cell.length_b   1.000
_cell.length_c   1.000
_cell.angle_alpha   90.00
_cell.angle_beta   90.00
_cell.angle_gamma   90.00
#
_symmetry.space_group_name_H-M   'P 1'
#
loop_
_entity.id
_entity.type
_entity.pdbx_description
1 polymer ?
#
loop_
_entity_poly.entity_id
_entity_poly.type
_entity_poly.pdbx_seq_one_letter_code
_entity_poly.pdbx_strand_id
1 'polypeptide(L)' 'MGQLMTELIGQVENGADHDTSPVRFRAPRTGLEIDLSAFSRKRDRNTANSGTVLG' A
#
# COMPACT_ATOMS: atom_id res chain seq x y z
N MET A 1 -8.02 9.56 -8.48
CA MET A 1 -7.87 8.69 -7.29
C MET A 1 -8.21 7.28 -7.73
N GLY A 2 -7.26 6.34 -7.80
CA GLY A 2 -7.53 4.97 -8.28
C GLY A 2 -6.29 4.19 -8.75
N GLN A 3 -5.28 4.88 -9.28
CA GLN A 3 -4.07 4.26 -9.84
C GLN A 3 -3.30 3.38 -8.85
N LEU A 4 -3.30 3.76 -7.56
CA LEU A 4 -2.66 3.00 -6.48
C LEU A 4 -3.31 1.62 -6.28
N MET A 5 -4.66 1.59 -6.27
CA MET A 5 -5.41 0.32 -6.13
C MET A 5 -5.31 -0.52 -7.40
N THR A 6 -5.29 0.10 -8.58
CA THR A 6 -5.10 -0.62 -9.84
C THR A 6 -3.74 -1.34 -9.89
N GLU A 7 -2.66 -0.67 -9.48
CA GLU A 7 -1.33 -1.29 -9.44
C GLU A 7 -1.29 -2.45 -8.43
N LEU A 8 -1.86 -2.22 -7.24
CA LEU A 8 -1.88 -3.23 -6.19
C LEU A 8 -2.65 -4.49 -6.62
N ILE A 9 -3.81 -4.32 -7.25
CA ILE A 9 -4.60 -5.44 -7.79
C ILE A 9 -3.81 -6.16 -8.89
N GLY A 10 -3.24 -5.44 -9.85
CA GLY A 10 -2.49 -6.04 -10.95
C GLY A 10 -1.28 -6.86 -10.49
N GLN A 11 -0.55 -6.39 -9.48
CA GLN A 11 0.58 -7.12 -8.88
C GLN A 11 0.10 -8.42 -8.20
N VAL A 12 -0.99 -8.35 -7.42
CA VAL A 12 -1.54 -9.52 -6.73
C VAL A 12 -2.14 -10.53 -7.72
N GLU A 13 -2.83 -10.08 -8.77
CA GLU A 13 -3.35 -10.94 -9.84
C GLU A 13 -2.23 -11.62 -10.63
N ASN A 14 -1.07 -10.97 -10.75
CA ASN A 14 0.12 -11.54 -11.38
C ASN A 14 0.91 -12.49 -10.46
N GLY A 15 0.36 -12.82 -9.28
CA GLY A 15 0.93 -13.78 -8.33
C GLY A 15 1.92 -13.17 -7.32
N ALA A 16 2.07 -11.85 -7.27
CA ALA A 16 2.83 -11.21 -6.21
C ALA A 16 2.06 -11.31 -4.89
N ASP A 17 2.63 -11.97 -3.90
CA ASP A 17 2.05 -11.99 -2.56
C ASP A 17 2.37 -10.68 -1.84
N HIS A 18 1.42 -9.74 -1.91
CA HIS A 18 1.51 -8.44 -1.27
C HIS A 18 1.76 -8.50 0.25
N ASP A 19 1.44 -9.61 0.90
CA ASP A 19 1.65 -9.79 2.34
C ASP A 19 3.07 -10.24 2.69
N THR A 20 3.84 -10.74 1.73
CA THR A 20 5.27 -11.11 1.93
C THR A 20 6.22 -10.18 1.18
N SER A 21 5.77 -9.59 0.07
CA SER A 21 6.49 -8.58 -0.70
C SER A 21 5.60 -7.35 -0.89
N PRO A 22 5.69 -6.32 -0.03
CA PRO A 22 4.86 -5.14 -0.15
C PRO A 22 5.07 -4.42 -1.48
N VAL A 23 3.97 -3.99 -2.11
CA VAL A 23 4.00 -3.34 -3.42
C VAL A 23 4.44 -1.90 -3.22
N ARG A 24 5.44 -1.48 -3.98
CA ARG A 24 5.93 -0.10 -4.00
C ARG A 24 5.44 0.56 -5.28
N PHE A 25 4.56 1.54 -5.14
CA PHE A 25 4.06 2.29 -6.28
C PHE A 25 4.91 3.54 -6.48
N ARG A 26 5.59 3.64 -7.61
CA ARG A 26 6.31 4.86 -7.98
C ARG A 26 5.35 5.84 -8.65
N ALA A 27 5.11 6.98 -8.00
CA ALA A 27 4.25 8.02 -8.52
C ALA A 27 4.86 8.63 -9.81
N PRO A 28 4.22 8.47 -10.98
CA PRO A 28 4.83 8.85 -12.26
C PRO A 28 5.01 10.36 -12.44
N ARG A 29 4.27 11.18 -11.68
CA ARG A 29 4.32 12.65 -11.77
C ARG A 29 5.30 13.30 -10.80
N THR A 30 5.54 12.69 -9.65
CA THR A 30 6.41 13.25 -8.59
C THR A 30 7.67 12.43 -8.38
N GLY A 31 7.74 11.23 -8.95
CA GLY A 31 8.84 10.28 -8.77
C GLY A 31 8.90 9.65 -7.38
N LEU A 32 7.99 10.02 -6.47
CA LEU A 32 7.95 9.53 -5.10
C LEU A 32 7.55 8.05 -5.06
N GLU A 33 8.25 7.28 -4.24
CA GLU A 33 7.89 5.90 -3.96
C GLU A 33 6.88 5.89 -2.81
N ILE A 34 5.69 5.35 -3.09
CA ILE A 34 4.62 5.18 -2.12
C ILE A 34 4.60 3.70 -1.75
N ASP A 35 4.88 3.43 -0.49
CA ASP A 35 4.80 2.09 0.07
C ASP A 35 3.34 1.70 0.30
N LEU A 36 2.86 0.66 -0.40
CA LEU A 36 1.48 0.16 -0.27
C LEU A 36 1.34 -0.89 0.84
N SER A 37 2.38 -1.19 1.62
CA SER A 37 2.32 -2.06 2.81
C SER A 37 1.24 -1.65 3.81
N ALA A 38 0.82 -0.38 3.80
CA ALA A 38 -0.32 0.11 4.57
C ALA A 38 -1.63 -0.67 4.28
N PHE A 39 -1.74 -1.28 3.10
CA PHE A 39 -2.88 -2.11 2.66
C PHE A 39 -2.64 -3.62 2.84
N SER A 40 -1.51 -4.06 3.41
CA SER A 40 -1.27 -5.48 3.69
C SER A 40 -2.28 -6.02 4.70
N ARG A 41 -2.74 -7.25 4.48
CA ARG A 41 -3.65 -7.97 5.38
C ARG A 41 -2.95 -8.44 6.65
N LYS A 42 -1.64 -8.64 6.60
CA LYS A 42 -0.81 -9.06 7.75
C LYS A 42 -0.20 -7.88 8.51
N ARG A 43 -0.56 -6.65 8.18
CA ARG A 43 0.00 -5.46 8.82
C ARG A 43 -0.21 -5.51 10.33
N ASP A 44 0.90 -5.45 11.08
CA ASP A 44 0.84 -5.20 12.52
C ASP A 44 0.15 -3.86 12.78
N ARG A 45 -0.81 -3.87 13.70
CA ARG A 45 -1.54 -2.65 14.05
C ARG A 45 -0.50 -1.66 14.58
N ASN A 46 -0.36 -0.51 13.92
CA ASN A 46 0.55 0.52 14.39
C ASN A 46 0.05 1.04 15.74
N THR A 47 0.62 0.53 16.83
CA THR A 47 0.26 0.87 18.22
C THR A 47 0.66 2.29 18.61
N ALA A 48 1.51 2.94 17.80
CA ALA A 48 1.94 4.33 17.97
C ALA A 48 1.00 5.35 17.30
N ASN A 49 0.00 4.90 16.53
CA ASN A 49 -1.02 5.79 15.99
C ASN A 49 -2.22 5.83 16.97
N SER A 50 -2.56 7.01 17.49
CA SER A 50 -3.69 7.23 18.42
C SER A 50 -5.07 6.83 17.85
N GLY A 51 -5.15 6.40 16.59
CA GLY A 51 -6.41 5.96 15.96
C GLY A 51 -7.41 7.10 15.78
N THR A 52 -6.97 8.33 15.98
CA THR A 52 -7.81 9.52 15.92
C THR A 52 -7.79 10.03 14.48
N VAL A 53 -8.93 9.92 13.80
CA VAL A 53 -9.19 10.75 12.62
C VAL A 53 -9.52 12.13 13.19
N LEU A 54 -8.65 13.11 12.95
CA LEU A 54 -8.98 14.50 13.24
C LEU A 54 -10.09 14.88 12.26
N GLY A 55 -11.32 14.89 12.73
CA GLY A 55 -12.50 15.35 12.00
C GLY A 55 -12.52 16.85 11.86
#